data_AF-A0A518AHM2-F1
#
_entry.id   AF-A0A518AHM2-F1
#
_cell.length_a   1.000
_cell.length_b   1.000
_cell.length_c   1.000
_cell.angle_alpha   90.00
_cell.angle_beta   90.00
_cell.angle_gamma   90.00
#
_symmetry.space_group_name_H-M   'P 1'
#
loop_
_entity.id
_entity.type
_entity.pdbx_description
1 polymer ?
#
loop_
_entity_poly.entity_id
_entity_poly.type
_entity_poly.pdbx_seq_one_letter_code
_entity_poly.pdbx_strand_id
1 'polypeptide(L)'
;MRHLTRLSLVALLFSGAPVLGQTPESDSVAPPAAEAAPSETPTPDAPAADDPTPAIRKVVDSYVAAFNGADAKALAAHWSESGELITSDGAVVKGHDAIEKAFAAYFAENKEAKIEIVDMVVESVSPCVAIESGVARVIAPDSEPEDSEYQVVHVKGPSGWKMDSVREGAPLELPPSHYEQLTSLEWMVGTWSNDSDESTFLSTCRWSTNRNFLIRSFQVVIGDQVDFEGTQVIGWDPHTDTIRSWVFDSDGGFGVGLWSQDGNRWIVQTRHHLPDGRVGTAMNIYELVDDNTVRFESTARQVDGELMPSIDAVELVRQ
;
A
#
# COMPACT_ATOMS: atom_id res chain seq x y z
N MET A 1 -52.49 -25.28 17.90
CA MET A 1 -52.63 -26.23 16.77
C MET A 1 -53.19 -25.44 15.60
N ARG A 2 -52.53 -25.19 14.46
CA ARG A 2 -51.38 -25.82 13.79
C ARG A 2 -50.62 -24.74 13.00
N HIS A 3 -49.29 -24.79 13.12
CA HIS A 3 -48.23 -24.48 12.15
C HIS A 3 -48.45 -23.35 11.13
N LEU A 4 -47.88 -22.17 11.42
CA LEU A 4 -47.43 -21.21 10.40
C LEU A 4 -45.95 -21.50 10.10
N THR A 5 -45.69 -21.85 8.85
CA THR A 5 -44.40 -22.00 8.20
C THR A 5 -43.69 -20.64 8.14
N ARG A 6 -42.60 -20.46 8.89
CA ARG A 6 -41.68 -19.32 8.78
C ARG A 6 -40.44 -19.80 8.03
N LEU A 7 -40.32 -19.40 6.78
CA LEU A 7 -39.12 -19.62 5.95
C LEU A 7 -37.99 -18.74 6.49
N SER A 8 -36.89 -19.37 6.91
CA SER A 8 -35.65 -18.71 7.29
C SER A 8 -34.94 -18.10 6.07
N LEU A 9 -34.34 -16.94 6.29
CA LEU A 9 -33.75 -15.96 5.35
C LEU A 9 -32.56 -16.47 4.50
N VAL A 10 -32.26 -17.77 4.51
CA VAL A 10 -31.01 -18.35 3.97
C VAL A 10 -31.25 -19.41 2.88
N ALA A 11 -32.48 -19.86 2.68
CA ALA A 11 -32.78 -20.97 1.76
C ALA A 11 -32.77 -20.61 0.25
N LEU A 12 -32.08 -19.55 -0.18
CA LEU A 12 -32.11 -19.06 -1.57
C LEU A 12 -30.74 -18.64 -2.12
N LEU A 13 -29.70 -19.34 -1.68
CA LEU A 13 -28.42 -19.51 -2.38
C LEU A 13 -28.19 -21.03 -2.53
N PHE A 14 -27.67 -21.45 -3.67
CA PHE A 14 -28.02 -22.73 -4.29
C PHE A 14 -27.51 -24.00 -3.61
N SER A 15 -28.40 -24.99 -3.57
CA SER A 15 -28.18 -26.33 -3.03
C SER A 15 -27.27 -27.18 -3.92
N GLY A 16 -26.24 -27.79 -3.33
CA GLY A 16 -25.45 -28.86 -3.95
C GLY A 16 -24.65 -29.65 -2.92
N ALA A 17 -25.10 -30.86 -2.57
CA ALA A 17 -24.41 -31.75 -1.64
C ALA A 17 -23.10 -32.34 -2.23
N PRO A 18 -22.08 -32.65 -1.41
CA PRO A 18 -20.79 -33.13 -1.88
C PRO A 18 -20.77 -34.64 -2.18
N VAL A 19 -19.99 -35.03 -3.20
CA VAL A 19 -19.55 -36.41 -3.44
C VAL A 19 -18.13 -36.57 -2.90
N LEU A 20 -17.97 -37.50 -1.94
CA LEU A 20 -16.69 -37.91 -1.35
C LEU A 20 -15.75 -38.53 -2.39
N GLY A 21 -14.57 -37.94 -2.55
CA GLY A 21 -13.42 -38.52 -3.24
C GLY A 21 -12.27 -38.72 -2.24
N GLN A 22 -11.79 -39.96 -2.12
CA GLN A 22 -10.68 -40.36 -1.25
C GLN A 22 -9.32 -39.91 -1.82
N THR A 23 -8.45 -39.39 -0.96
CA THR A 23 -7.04 -39.11 -1.26
C THR A 23 -6.18 -40.28 -0.77
N PRO A 24 -5.24 -40.83 -1.56
CA PRO A 24 -4.23 -41.76 -1.05
C PRO A 24 -3.03 -41.02 -0.45
N GLU A 25 -2.50 -41.59 0.63
CA GLU A 25 -1.29 -41.19 1.37
C GLU A 25 -0.03 -41.24 0.48
N SER A 26 0.86 -40.27 0.66
CA SER A 26 2.21 -40.25 0.08
C SER A 26 3.24 -40.45 1.19
N ASP A 27 4.00 -41.54 1.11
CA ASP A 27 5.11 -41.87 1.99
C ASP A 27 6.24 -40.83 1.90
N SER A 28 6.70 -40.37 3.06
CA SER A 28 7.85 -39.47 3.22
C SER A 28 9.13 -40.27 3.47
N VAL A 29 10.11 -40.16 2.56
CA VAL A 29 11.47 -40.69 2.74
C VAL A 29 12.41 -39.57 3.18
N ALA A 30 13.13 -39.78 4.29
CA ALA A 30 14.13 -38.87 4.83
C ALA A 30 15.46 -38.91 4.03
N PRO A 31 16.18 -37.78 3.88
CA PRO A 31 17.49 -37.75 3.22
C PRO A 31 18.65 -38.15 4.17
N PRO A 32 19.73 -38.77 3.65
CA PRO A 32 20.90 -39.14 4.46
C PRO A 32 21.88 -37.97 4.65
N ALA A 33 22.63 -38.06 5.75
CA ALA A 33 23.61 -37.08 6.23
C ALA A 33 24.81 -36.90 5.28
N ALA A 34 25.22 -35.63 5.10
CA ALA A 34 26.41 -35.26 4.34
C ALA A 34 27.67 -35.24 5.24
N GLU A 35 28.70 -35.92 4.76
CA GLU A 35 30.03 -36.06 5.35
C GLU A 35 30.91 -34.84 4.99
N ALA A 36 31.71 -34.38 5.95
CA ALA A 36 32.47 -33.12 5.89
C ALA A 36 33.78 -33.24 5.08
N ALA A 37 34.12 -32.17 4.35
CA ALA A 37 35.42 -31.95 3.72
C ALA A 37 36.16 -30.76 4.41
N PRO A 38 37.51 -30.71 4.39
CA PRO A 38 38.32 -30.02 5.40
C PRO A 38 38.55 -28.52 5.13
N SER A 39 38.69 -27.75 6.22
CA SER A 39 38.92 -26.30 6.25
C SER A 39 40.25 -25.85 5.66
N GLU A 40 40.19 -24.92 4.71
CA GLU A 40 41.31 -24.04 4.37
C GLU A 40 41.41 -22.90 5.40
N THR A 41 42.64 -22.60 5.83
CA THR A 41 42.93 -21.56 6.83
C THR A 41 42.93 -20.18 6.15
N PRO A 42 42.21 -19.16 6.65
CA PRO A 42 42.26 -17.83 6.08
C PRO A 42 43.54 -17.08 6.49
N THR A 43 44.06 -16.33 5.53
CA THR A 43 45.17 -15.36 5.69
C THR A 43 44.72 -14.20 6.60
N PRO A 44 45.58 -13.60 7.45
CA PRO A 44 45.16 -12.60 8.43
C PRO A 44 44.57 -11.33 7.79
N ASP A 45 43.38 -10.96 8.25
CA ASP A 45 42.66 -9.72 7.94
C ASP A 45 43.55 -8.47 8.15
N ALA A 46 43.45 -7.54 7.20
CA ALA A 46 43.82 -6.15 7.43
C ALA A 46 42.96 -5.58 8.57
N PRO A 47 43.48 -4.67 9.42
CA PRO A 47 42.71 -4.14 10.54
C PRO A 47 41.42 -3.48 10.02
N ALA A 48 40.28 -3.90 10.59
CA ALA A 48 38.98 -3.32 10.31
C ALA A 48 39.06 -1.80 10.43
N ALA A 49 38.80 -1.08 9.34
CA ALA A 49 38.67 0.36 9.38
C ALA A 49 37.53 0.70 10.35
N ASP A 50 37.71 1.71 11.19
CA ASP A 50 36.65 2.25 12.03
C ASP A 50 35.41 2.55 11.16
N ASP A 51 34.23 2.07 11.58
CA ASP A 51 32.97 2.30 10.87
C ASP A 51 32.73 3.80 10.67
N PRO A 52 32.67 4.31 9.42
CA PRO A 52 32.51 5.73 9.15
C PRO A 52 31.08 6.24 9.40
N THR A 53 30.10 5.34 9.57
CA THR A 53 28.67 5.65 9.63
C THR A 53 28.31 6.73 10.65
N PRO A 54 28.77 6.68 11.93
CA PRO A 54 28.40 7.72 12.91
C PRO A 54 28.96 9.11 12.58
N ALA A 55 30.12 9.17 11.91
CA ALA A 55 30.75 10.42 11.52
C ALA A 55 30.03 11.02 10.30
N ILE A 56 29.68 10.18 9.32
CA ILE A 56 28.95 10.60 8.12
C ILE A 56 27.53 11.06 8.47
N ARG A 57 26.82 10.35 9.37
CA ARG A 57 25.51 10.79 9.88
C ARG A 57 25.54 12.21 10.44
N LYS A 58 26.59 12.58 11.18
CA LYS A 58 26.75 13.96 11.68
C LYS A 58 26.99 14.99 10.57
N VAL A 59 27.71 14.61 9.51
CA VAL A 59 27.89 15.46 8.32
C VAL A 59 26.53 15.69 7.66
N VAL A 60 25.74 14.63 7.47
CA VAL A 60 24.40 14.68 6.88
C VAL A 60 23.44 15.51 7.73
N ASP A 61 23.37 15.29 9.05
CA ASP A 61 22.51 16.06 9.95
C ASP A 61 22.79 17.57 9.86
N SER A 62 24.08 17.94 9.81
CA SER A 62 24.51 19.32 9.65
C SER A 62 24.21 19.87 8.26
N TYR A 63 24.34 19.06 7.21
CA TYR A 63 23.98 19.43 5.84
C TYR A 63 22.48 19.70 5.70
N VAL A 64 21.63 18.80 6.25
CA VAL A 64 20.18 18.96 6.30
C VAL A 64 19.79 20.21 7.07
N ALA A 65 20.44 20.49 8.21
CA ALA A 65 20.22 21.71 8.97
C ALA A 65 20.59 22.98 8.17
N ALA A 66 21.70 22.96 7.43
CA ALA A 66 22.11 24.07 6.57
C ALA A 66 21.12 24.29 5.41
N PHE A 67 20.67 23.22 4.75
CA PHE A 67 19.65 23.29 3.70
C PHE A 67 18.33 23.86 4.23
N ASN A 68 17.82 23.30 5.33
CA ASN A 68 16.54 23.72 5.93
C ASN A 68 16.60 25.14 6.54
N GLY A 69 17.81 25.65 6.79
CA GLY A 69 18.06 27.04 7.16
C GLY A 69 18.29 27.98 5.97
N ALA A 70 18.24 27.48 4.73
CA ALA A 70 18.61 28.19 3.50
C ALA A 70 20.02 28.83 3.55
N ASP A 71 20.96 28.20 4.25
CA ASP A 71 22.34 28.67 4.41
C ASP A 71 23.25 28.00 3.36
N ALA A 72 23.27 28.57 2.16
CA ALA A 72 24.07 28.08 1.04
C ALA A 72 25.58 28.01 1.36
N LYS A 73 26.07 28.91 2.21
CA LYS A 73 27.49 28.96 2.59
C LYS A 73 27.86 27.84 3.56
N ALA A 74 27.04 27.63 4.58
CA ALA A 74 27.21 26.50 5.49
C ALA A 74 27.09 25.17 4.75
N LEU A 75 26.14 25.08 3.81
CA LEU A 75 25.95 23.91 2.96
C LEU A 75 27.19 23.63 2.11
N ALA A 76 27.69 24.64 1.38
CA ALA A 76 28.89 24.50 0.57
C ALA A 76 30.11 24.08 1.41
N ALA A 77 30.20 24.51 2.67
CA ALA A 77 31.29 24.11 3.57
C ALA A 77 31.34 22.59 3.86
N HIS A 78 30.31 21.81 3.56
CA HIS A 78 30.35 20.34 3.66
C HIS A 78 31.10 19.66 2.50
N TRP A 79 31.37 20.40 1.43
CA TRP A 79 32.02 19.88 0.23
C TRP A 79 33.54 19.96 0.32
N SER A 80 34.23 19.10 -0.44
CA SER A 80 35.65 19.25 -0.72
C SER A 80 35.88 20.46 -1.64
N GLU A 81 37.11 20.97 -1.71
CA GLU A 81 37.44 22.11 -2.58
C GLU A 81 37.13 21.82 -4.06
N SER A 82 37.34 20.55 -4.47
CA SER A 82 37.07 20.04 -5.83
C SER A 82 35.71 19.36 -5.98
N GLY A 83 34.81 19.51 -5.00
CA GLY A 83 33.56 18.78 -4.95
C GLY A 83 32.70 19.00 -6.20
N GLU A 84 31.95 17.98 -6.62
CA GLU A 84 31.05 18.08 -7.77
C GLU A 84 29.62 17.61 -7.46
N LEU A 85 28.65 18.44 -7.79
CA LEU A 85 27.22 18.09 -7.79
C LEU A 85 26.80 17.75 -9.22
N ILE A 86 26.19 16.59 -9.38
CA ILE A 86 25.55 16.16 -10.62
C ILE A 86 24.04 16.14 -10.36
N THR A 87 23.33 17.10 -10.94
CA THR A 87 21.89 17.28 -10.75
C THR A 87 21.08 16.24 -11.52
N SER A 88 19.80 16.12 -11.18
CA SER A 88 18.87 15.15 -11.78
C SER A 88 18.72 15.27 -13.30
N ASP A 89 18.92 16.46 -13.87
CA ASP A 89 18.93 16.73 -15.32
C ASP A 89 20.30 16.46 -15.99
N GLY A 90 21.29 16.03 -15.21
CA GLY A 90 22.65 15.72 -15.65
C GLY A 90 23.60 16.91 -15.74
N ALA A 91 23.21 18.11 -15.31
CA ALA A 91 24.13 19.23 -15.21
C ALA A 91 25.18 18.97 -14.12
N VAL A 92 26.37 19.56 -14.29
CA VAL A 92 27.49 19.36 -13.36
C VAL A 92 27.98 20.69 -12.83
N VAL A 93 27.92 20.85 -11.50
CA VAL A 93 28.40 22.03 -10.77
C VAL A 93 29.66 21.63 -10.01
N LYS A 94 30.80 22.27 -10.33
CA LYS A 94 32.11 21.90 -9.76
C LYS A 94 32.71 23.02 -8.94
N GLY A 95 33.23 22.65 -7.78
CA GLY A 95 33.96 23.51 -6.86
C GLY A 95 33.04 24.21 -5.87
N HIS A 96 33.62 24.47 -4.70
CA HIS A 96 32.94 25.04 -3.53
C HIS A 96 32.14 26.32 -3.85
N ASP A 97 32.76 27.31 -4.51
CA ASP A 97 32.10 28.58 -4.87
C ASP A 97 30.91 28.40 -5.81
N ALA A 98 31.00 27.47 -6.77
CA ALA A 98 29.94 27.21 -7.73
C ALA A 98 28.74 26.53 -7.06
N ILE A 99 29.01 25.62 -6.13
CA ILE A 99 28.01 24.93 -5.33
C ILE A 99 27.29 25.92 -4.39
N GLU A 100 28.03 26.80 -3.69
CA GLU A 100 27.42 27.87 -2.88
C GLU A 100 26.47 28.72 -3.73
N LYS A 101 26.91 29.14 -4.91
CA LYS A 101 26.08 29.95 -5.82
C LYS A 101 24.85 29.20 -6.32
N ALA A 102 24.99 27.91 -6.64
CA ALA A 102 23.88 27.09 -7.11
C ALA A 102 22.79 26.95 -6.03
N PHE A 103 23.17 26.61 -4.79
CA PHE A 103 22.20 26.52 -3.69
C PHE A 103 21.61 27.88 -3.31
N ALA A 104 22.38 28.97 -3.37
CA ALA A 104 21.85 30.31 -3.15
C ALA A 104 20.76 30.70 -4.18
N ALA A 105 20.94 30.31 -5.45
CA ALA A 105 19.94 30.49 -6.48
C ALA A 105 18.69 29.61 -6.22
N TYR A 106 18.92 28.34 -5.89
CA TYR A 106 17.84 27.39 -5.56
C TYR A 106 16.95 27.92 -4.41
N PHE A 107 17.53 28.40 -3.31
CA PHE A 107 16.77 28.92 -2.18
C PHE A 107 16.03 30.24 -2.49
N ALA A 108 16.52 31.02 -3.45
CA ALA A 108 15.82 32.23 -3.89
C ALA A 108 14.55 31.90 -4.70
N GLU A 109 14.58 30.81 -5.45
CA GLU A 109 13.47 30.31 -6.27
C GLU A 109 12.49 29.45 -5.47
N ASN A 110 12.99 28.61 -4.56
CA ASN A 110 12.23 27.63 -3.78
C ASN A 110 12.17 28.04 -2.31
N LYS A 111 11.38 29.08 -2.01
CA LYS A 111 11.26 29.61 -0.66
C LYS A 111 10.66 28.57 0.28
N GLU A 112 11.25 28.47 1.47
CA GLU A 112 10.82 27.56 2.55
C GLU A 112 10.88 26.07 2.18
N ALA A 113 11.56 25.71 1.09
CA ALA A 113 11.84 24.32 0.76
C ALA A 113 12.68 23.67 1.85
N LYS A 114 12.34 22.43 2.18
CA LYS A 114 13.04 21.59 3.16
C LYS A 114 13.48 20.29 2.52
N ILE A 115 14.55 19.72 3.04
CA ILE A 115 15.04 18.40 2.71
C ILE A 115 14.98 17.48 3.93
N GLU A 116 14.59 16.24 3.69
CA GLU A 116 14.73 15.11 4.59
C GLU A 116 15.52 14.01 3.89
N ILE A 117 16.35 13.29 4.64
CA ILE A 117 17.10 12.14 4.15
C ILE A 117 16.51 10.88 4.79
N VAL A 118 16.03 9.96 3.96
CA VAL A 118 15.43 8.69 4.38
C VAL A 118 16.18 7.51 3.80
N ASP A 119 16.09 6.36 4.50
CA ASP A 119 16.72 5.09 4.11
C ASP A 119 18.23 5.17 3.81
N MET A 120 18.93 6.07 4.51
CA MET A 120 20.36 6.30 4.32
C MET A 120 21.20 5.09 4.76
N VAL A 121 21.98 4.57 3.81
CA VAL A 121 22.98 3.53 4.00
C VAL A 121 24.37 4.12 3.77
N VAL A 122 25.34 3.68 4.58
CA VAL A 122 26.75 4.08 4.45
C VAL A 122 27.59 2.82 4.27
N GLU A 123 28.40 2.82 3.21
CA GLU A 123 29.33 1.75 2.88
C GLU A 123 30.77 2.27 2.94
N SER A 124 31.62 1.60 3.70
CA SER A 124 33.05 1.92 3.75
C SER A 124 33.78 1.33 2.55
N VAL A 125 34.43 2.18 1.75
CA VAL A 125 35.24 1.75 0.60
C VAL A 125 36.71 1.59 1.00
N SER A 126 37.20 2.52 1.85
CA SER A 126 38.55 2.50 2.42
C SER A 126 38.57 3.35 3.71
N PRO A 127 39.65 3.36 4.51
CA PRO A 127 39.72 4.17 5.73
C PRO A 127 39.47 5.68 5.56
N CYS A 128 39.60 6.19 4.34
CA CYS A 128 39.39 7.60 4.01
C CYS A 128 38.31 7.85 2.95
N VAL A 129 37.59 6.81 2.50
CA VAL A 129 36.55 6.94 1.48
C VAL A 129 35.34 6.10 1.87
N ALA A 130 34.16 6.70 1.80
CA ALA A 130 32.90 6.02 2.04
C ALA A 130 31.84 6.49 1.04
N ILE A 131 30.87 5.64 0.77
CA ILE A 131 29.73 5.95 -0.09
C ILE A 131 28.49 6.00 0.80
N GLU A 132 27.73 7.08 0.67
CA GLU A 132 26.39 7.20 1.22
C GLU A 132 25.39 7.06 0.06
N SER A 133 24.28 6.36 0.30
CA SER A 133 23.16 6.32 -0.64
C SER A 133 21.85 6.32 0.15
N GLY A 134 20.83 6.93 -0.42
CA GLY A 134 19.52 7.08 0.25
C GLY A 134 18.52 7.76 -0.66
N VAL A 135 17.42 8.22 -0.05
CA VAL A 135 16.39 9.00 -0.71
C VAL A 135 16.34 10.39 -0.09
N ALA A 136 16.41 11.41 -0.94
CA ALA A 136 16.22 12.80 -0.58
C ALA A 136 14.76 13.16 -0.86
N ARG A 137 14.04 13.56 0.20
CA ARG A 137 12.66 14.06 0.13
C ARG A 137 12.67 15.58 0.22
N VAL A 138 12.27 16.24 -0.84
CA VAL A 138 12.13 17.70 -0.89
C VAL A 138 10.68 18.07 -0.64
N ILE A 139 10.45 18.96 0.32
CA ILE A 139 9.12 19.45 0.71
C ILE A 139 9.11 20.96 0.49
N ALA A 140 8.34 21.41 -0.49
CA ALA A 140 8.10 22.82 -0.76
C ALA A 140 6.65 23.21 -0.39
N PRO A 141 6.39 24.47 -0.01
CA PRO A 141 5.02 24.95 0.18
C PRO A 141 4.20 24.75 -1.10
N ASP A 142 2.93 24.35 -0.94
CA ASP A 142 1.94 24.22 -2.02
C ASP A 142 2.27 23.18 -3.12
N SER A 143 3.25 22.29 -2.89
CA SER A 143 3.60 21.18 -3.77
C SER A 143 3.56 19.85 -3.01
N GLU A 144 3.31 18.75 -3.72
CA GLU A 144 3.52 17.41 -3.16
C GLU A 144 5.03 17.20 -2.89
N PRO A 145 5.40 16.48 -1.82
CA PRO A 145 6.78 16.11 -1.60
C PRO A 145 7.36 15.33 -2.78
N GLU A 146 8.59 15.67 -3.16
CA GLU A 146 9.30 15.01 -4.25
C GLU A 146 10.43 14.15 -3.66
N ASP A 147 10.41 12.85 -3.96
CA ASP A 147 11.45 11.92 -3.55
C ASP A 147 12.41 11.66 -4.71
N SER A 148 13.71 11.63 -4.43
CA SER A 148 14.75 11.27 -5.42
C SER A 148 15.83 10.40 -4.77
N GLU A 149 16.27 9.37 -5.47
CA GLU A 149 17.44 8.61 -5.03
C GLU A 149 18.70 9.46 -5.19
N TYR A 150 19.66 9.32 -4.29
CA TYR A 150 20.94 10.01 -4.41
C TYR A 150 22.10 9.12 -3.96
N GLN A 151 23.30 9.50 -4.40
CA GLN A 151 24.55 8.90 -3.94
C GLN A 151 25.58 9.98 -3.65
N VAL A 152 26.33 9.82 -2.56
CA VAL A 152 27.42 10.72 -2.16
C VAL A 152 28.70 9.94 -1.94
N VAL A 153 29.80 10.42 -2.50
CA VAL A 153 31.15 9.98 -2.17
C VAL A 153 31.73 10.92 -1.13
N HIS A 154 32.06 10.38 0.04
CA HIS A 154 32.72 11.11 1.12
C HIS A 154 34.22 10.81 1.15
N VAL A 155 35.03 11.84 1.34
CA VAL A 155 36.48 11.74 1.50
C VAL A 155 36.90 12.32 2.85
N LYS A 156 37.71 11.56 3.60
CA LYS A 156 38.26 11.97 4.90
C LYS A 156 39.58 12.70 4.71
N GLY A 157 39.58 14.00 4.99
CA GLY A 157 40.79 14.83 5.02
C GLY A 157 41.19 15.25 6.44
N PRO A 158 42.20 16.14 6.57
CA PRO A 158 42.62 16.69 7.86
C PRO A 158 41.50 17.45 8.60
N SER A 159 40.55 18.02 7.85
CA SER A 159 39.37 18.73 8.37
C SER A 159 38.18 17.81 8.67
N GLY A 160 38.36 16.48 8.59
CA GLY A 160 37.28 15.50 8.71
C GLY A 160 36.70 15.08 7.37
N TRP A 161 35.51 14.46 7.42
CA TRP A 161 34.79 13.99 6.24
C TRP A 161 34.16 15.17 5.48
N LYS A 162 34.29 15.14 4.15
CA LYS A 162 33.69 16.09 3.21
C LYS A 162 33.08 15.32 2.04
N MET A 163 32.05 15.89 1.43
CA MET A 163 31.44 15.34 0.22
C MET A 163 32.29 15.75 -0.98
N ASP A 164 32.73 14.78 -1.76
CA ASP A 164 33.56 15.00 -2.94
C ASP A 164 32.73 14.89 -4.23
N SER A 165 31.73 14.02 -4.26
CA SER A 165 30.79 13.91 -5.38
C SER A 165 29.40 13.62 -4.84
N VAL A 166 28.39 14.34 -5.31
CA VAL A 166 26.98 14.01 -5.11
C VAL A 166 26.35 13.82 -6.48
N ARG A 167 25.57 12.76 -6.63
CA ARG A 167 24.73 12.50 -7.78
C ARG A 167 23.28 12.40 -7.34
N GLU A 168 22.46 13.25 -7.92
CA GLU A 168 21.01 13.22 -7.79
C GLU A 168 20.41 12.32 -8.89
N GLY A 169 19.48 11.46 -8.51
CA GLY A 169 18.63 10.71 -9.41
C GLY A 169 17.48 11.57 -9.93
N ALA A 170 16.75 11.05 -10.91
CA ALA A 170 15.48 11.64 -11.32
C ALA A 170 14.44 11.51 -10.18
N PRO A 171 13.45 12.41 -10.11
CA PRO A 171 12.31 12.26 -9.21
C PRO A 171 11.67 10.88 -9.38
N LEU A 172 11.41 10.21 -8.26
CA LEU A 172 10.70 8.95 -8.24
C LEU A 172 9.24 9.20 -8.64
N GLU A 173 8.82 8.62 -9.77
CA GLU A 173 7.40 8.64 -10.13
C GLU A 173 6.61 7.84 -9.10
N LEU A 174 5.78 8.52 -8.31
CA LEU A 174 4.82 7.84 -7.45
C LEU A 174 3.91 7.00 -8.36
N PRO A 175 3.71 5.70 -8.07
CA PRO A 175 2.79 4.90 -8.85
C PRO A 175 1.41 5.55 -8.81
N PRO A 176 0.68 5.59 -9.94
CA PRO A 176 -0.61 6.26 -10.00
C PRO A 176 -1.54 5.69 -8.92
N SER A 177 -2.21 6.58 -8.20
CA SER A 177 -3.25 6.24 -7.24
C SER A 177 -4.58 6.82 -7.66
N HIS A 178 -5.63 6.00 -7.61
CA HIS A 178 -7.02 6.43 -7.75
C HIS A 178 -7.70 6.65 -6.40
N TYR A 179 -6.90 6.99 -5.37
CA TYR A 179 -7.39 7.23 -4.02
C TYR A 179 -8.49 8.29 -3.99
N GLU A 180 -8.27 9.45 -4.63
CA GLU A 180 -9.23 10.56 -4.64
C GLU A 180 -10.62 10.15 -5.16
N GLN A 181 -10.67 9.31 -6.21
CA GLN A 181 -11.92 8.81 -6.78
C GLN A 181 -12.65 7.82 -5.85
N LEU A 182 -11.96 7.25 -4.87
CA LEU A 182 -12.48 6.26 -3.93
C LEU A 182 -12.69 6.80 -2.51
N THR A 183 -12.29 8.05 -2.22
CA THR A 183 -12.46 8.68 -0.89
C THR A 183 -13.90 8.62 -0.37
N SER A 184 -14.88 8.75 -1.27
CA SER A 184 -16.31 8.67 -0.97
C SER A 184 -16.77 7.27 -0.47
N LEU A 185 -15.92 6.25 -0.59
CA LEU A 185 -16.13 4.90 -0.05
C LEU A 185 -15.29 4.61 1.21
N GLU A 186 -14.56 5.59 1.74
CA GLU A 186 -13.71 5.41 2.91
C GLU A 186 -14.48 4.95 4.15
N TRP A 187 -15.77 5.26 4.24
CA TRP A 187 -16.67 4.75 5.27
C TRP A 187 -16.61 3.22 5.38
N MET A 188 -16.38 2.49 4.27
CA MET A 188 -16.32 1.03 4.27
C MET A 188 -15.14 0.47 5.08
N VAL A 189 -14.03 1.22 5.17
CA VAL A 189 -12.79 0.78 5.84
C VAL A 189 -13.06 0.51 7.32
N GLY A 190 -12.54 -0.60 7.84
CA GLY A 190 -12.77 -1.06 9.21
C GLY A 190 -13.58 -2.35 9.26
N THR A 191 -14.09 -2.65 10.46
CA THR A 191 -14.89 -3.85 10.72
C THR A 191 -16.33 -3.47 10.95
N TRP A 192 -17.24 -4.21 10.31
CA TRP A 192 -18.68 -4.00 10.35
C TRP A 192 -19.38 -5.31 10.65
N SER A 193 -20.41 -5.28 11.47
CA SER A 193 -21.30 -6.43 11.66
C SER A 193 -22.75 -6.00 11.82
N ASN A 194 -23.69 -6.93 11.70
CA ASN A 194 -25.07 -6.67 12.10
C ASN A 194 -25.30 -7.07 13.56
N ASP A 195 -26.33 -6.49 14.18
CA ASP A 195 -26.83 -6.89 15.49
C ASP A 195 -28.03 -7.83 15.30
N SER A 196 -27.77 -9.13 15.21
CA SER A 196 -28.79 -10.16 15.06
C SER A 196 -28.36 -11.50 15.65
N ASP A 197 -29.23 -12.08 16.48
CA ASP A 197 -29.05 -13.40 17.09
C ASP A 197 -29.29 -14.57 16.11
N GLU A 198 -29.92 -14.32 14.96
CA GLU A 198 -30.29 -15.38 14.00
C GLU A 198 -29.22 -15.63 12.93
N SER A 199 -28.57 -14.56 12.46
CA SER A 199 -27.48 -14.64 11.48
C SER A 199 -26.53 -13.46 11.65
N THR A 200 -25.24 -13.74 11.81
CA THR A 200 -24.21 -12.72 11.95
C THR A 200 -23.51 -12.50 10.62
N PHE A 201 -23.64 -11.29 10.08
CA PHE A 201 -22.80 -10.75 9.02
C PHE A 201 -21.59 -10.09 9.66
N LEU A 202 -20.39 -10.44 9.19
CA LEU A 202 -19.14 -9.78 9.56
C LEU A 202 -18.40 -9.37 8.29
N SER A 203 -17.91 -8.14 8.25
CA SER A 203 -17.17 -7.60 7.12
C SER A 203 -15.97 -6.81 7.61
N THR A 204 -14.80 -7.07 7.04
CA THR A 204 -13.58 -6.28 7.24
C THR A 204 -13.18 -5.66 5.92
N CYS A 205 -12.79 -4.39 5.93
CA CYS A 205 -12.36 -3.70 4.73
C CYS A 205 -11.12 -2.86 5.02
N ARG A 206 -10.20 -2.84 4.05
CA ARG A 206 -8.96 -2.09 4.12
C ARG A 206 -8.57 -1.56 2.75
N TRP A 207 -7.69 -0.57 2.74
CA TRP A 207 -7.01 -0.17 1.53
C TRP A 207 -6.01 -1.24 1.05
N SER A 208 -5.82 -1.31 -0.27
CA SER A 208 -4.64 -1.91 -0.89
C SER A 208 -3.40 -1.03 -0.64
N THR A 209 -2.20 -1.57 -0.87
CA THR A 209 -0.92 -0.90 -0.54
C THR A 209 -0.84 0.53 -1.06
N ASN A 210 -1.23 0.76 -2.33
CA ASN A 210 -1.17 2.08 -2.97
C ASN A 210 -2.53 2.80 -2.97
N ARG A 211 -3.49 2.33 -2.16
CA ARG A 211 -4.85 2.85 -2.05
C ARG A 211 -5.64 2.96 -3.36
N ASN A 212 -5.27 2.16 -4.36
CA ASN A 212 -5.99 2.04 -5.63
C ASN A 212 -7.26 1.20 -5.53
N PHE A 213 -7.41 0.45 -4.44
CA PHE A 213 -8.52 -0.47 -4.23
C PHE A 213 -8.89 -0.53 -2.75
N LEU A 214 -10.18 -0.72 -2.48
CA LEU A 214 -10.67 -1.25 -1.21
C LEU A 214 -10.78 -2.77 -1.34
N ILE A 215 -10.22 -3.49 -0.38
CA ILE A 215 -10.28 -4.95 -0.27
C ILE A 215 -11.15 -5.27 0.93
N ARG A 216 -12.29 -5.91 0.67
CA ARG A 216 -13.27 -6.29 1.68
C ARG A 216 -13.39 -7.81 1.74
N SER A 217 -13.32 -8.36 2.93
CA SER A 217 -13.68 -9.76 3.20
C SER A 217 -14.93 -9.78 4.06
N PHE A 218 -15.88 -10.64 3.74
CA PHE A 218 -17.12 -10.78 4.50
C PHE A 218 -17.48 -12.24 4.72
N GLN A 219 -18.24 -12.50 5.78
CA GLN A 219 -18.78 -13.81 6.11
C GLN A 219 -20.19 -13.67 6.70
N VAL A 220 -21.03 -14.67 6.44
CA VAL A 220 -22.35 -14.88 7.04
C VAL A 220 -22.26 -16.14 7.89
N VAL A 221 -22.60 -16.00 9.16
CA VAL A 221 -22.59 -17.06 10.16
C VAL A 221 -24.02 -17.32 10.59
N ILE A 222 -24.43 -18.59 10.66
CA ILE A 222 -25.75 -19.01 11.12
C ILE A 222 -25.54 -20.03 12.23
N GLY A 223 -26.03 -19.71 13.44
CA GLY A 223 -25.63 -20.45 14.64
C GLY A 223 -24.10 -20.38 14.82
N ASP A 224 -23.45 -21.54 14.91
CA ASP A 224 -22.00 -21.64 15.09
C ASP A 224 -21.23 -22.00 13.80
N GLN A 225 -21.88 -21.93 12.63
CA GLN A 225 -21.29 -22.31 11.34
C GLN A 225 -21.19 -21.13 10.38
N VAL A 226 -20.02 -20.99 9.73
CA VAL A 226 -19.88 -20.11 8.56
C VAL A 226 -20.66 -20.75 7.42
N ASP A 227 -21.71 -20.06 6.99
CA ASP A 227 -22.59 -20.49 5.90
C ASP A 227 -22.04 -20.02 4.55
N PHE A 228 -21.47 -18.80 4.52
CA PHE A 228 -21.03 -18.14 3.30
C PHE A 228 -19.91 -17.16 3.59
N GLU A 229 -18.87 -17.11 2.77
CA GLU A 229 -17.83 -16.07 2.85
C GLU A 229 -17.41 -15.61 1.46
N GLY A 230 -16.80 -14.42 1.39
CA GLY A 230 -16.31 -13.90 0.14
C GLY A 230 -15.35 -12.74 0.27
N THR A 231 -14.66 -12.47 -0.83
CA THR A 231 -13.76 -11.32 -0.99
C THR A 231 -14.28 -10.43 -2.11
N GLN A 232 -14.35 -9.13 -1.83
CA GLN A 232 -14.69 -8.09 -2.77
C GLN A 232 -13.51 -7.13 -2.94
N VAL A 233 -13.19 -6.82 -4.18
CA VAL A 233 -12.23 -5.76 -4.55
C VAL A 233 -13.01 -4.64 -5.20
N ILE A 234 -12.84 -3.40 -4.75
CA ILE A 234 -13.54 -2.21 -5.26
C ILE A 234 -12.48 -1.21 -5.74
N GLY A 235 -12.64 -0.68 -6.94
CA GLY A 235 -11.67 0.23 -7.55
C GLY A 235 -12.29 1.17 -8.58
N TRP A 236 -11.51 2.18 -8.97
CA TRP A 236 -11.87 3.11 -10.03
C TRP A 236 -11.54 2.53 -11.40
N ASP A 237 -12.48 2.59 -12.33
CA ASP A 237 -12.27 2.24 -13.74
C ASP A 237 -12.14 3.54 -14.56
N PRO A 238 -10.90 3.96 -14.90
CA PRO A 238 -10.67 5.21 -15.63
C PRO A 238 -11.09 5.15 -17.11
N HIS A 239 -11.45 3.97 -17.64
CA HIS A 239 -11.97 3.88 -19.00
C HIS A 239 -13.45 4.29 -19.07
N THR A 240 -14.19 4.05 -18.00
CA THR A 240 -15.64 4.31 -17.94
C THR A 240 -16.01 5.39 -16.91
N ASP A 241 -15.01 6.03 -16.30
CA ASP A 241 -15.15 7.01 -15.23
C ASP A 241 -16.15 6.57 -14.15
N THR A 242 -16.03 5.32 -13.71
CA THR A 242 -16.97 4.74 -12.73
C THR A 242 -16.27 3.83 -11.74
N ILE A 243 -16.80 3.73 -10.51
CA ILE A 243 -16.35 2.75 -9.53
C ILE A 243 -16.93 1.37 -9.86
N ARG A 244 -16.07 0.35 -9.87
CA ARG A 244 -16.43 -1.05 -10.10
C ARG A 244 -15.98 -1.91 -8.95
N SER A 245 -16.67 -3.03 -8.78
CA SER A 245 -16.23 -4.07 -7.87
C SER A 245 -16.27 -5.45 -8.49
N TRP A 246 -15.44 -6.33 -7.97
CA TRP A 246 -15.43 -7.76 -8.25
C TRP A 246 -15.60 -8.50 -6.95
N VAL A 247 -16.34 -9.59 -6.97
CA VAL A 247 -16.58 -10.43 -5.79
C VAL A 247 -16.37 -11.89 -6.15
N PHE A 248 -15.82 -12.63 -5.20
CA PHE A 248 -15.56 -14.07 -5.28
C PHE A 248 -16.00 -14.68 -3.95
N ASP A 249 -16.80 -15.73 -3.99
CA ASP A 249 -17.36 -16.37 -2.81
C ASP A 249 -16.88 -17.82 -2.63
N SER A 250 -17.07 -18.36 -1.42
CA SER A 250 -16.62 -19.69 -1.00
C SER A 250 -17.26 -20.85 -1.76
N ASP A 251 -18.42 -20.63 -2.38
CA ASP A 251 -19.11 -21.65 -3.15
C ASP A 251 -18.59 -21.74 -4.59
N GLY A 252 -17.69 -20.83 -4.98
CA GLY A 252 -17.13 -20.75 -6.33
C GLY A 252 -17.88 -19.78 -7.24
N GLY A 253 -18.78 -18.97 -6.70
CA GLY A 253 -19.42 -17.87 -7.40
C GLY A 253 -18.48 -16.67 -7.56
N PHE A 254 -18.71 -15.90 -8.62
CA PHE A 254 -18.00 -14.65 -8.85
C PHE A 254 -18.87 -13.64 -9.58
N GLY A 255 -18.64 -12.36 -9.35
CA GLY A 255 -19.49 -11.32 -9.90
C GLY A 255 -18.82 -9.98 -10.04
N VAL A 256 -19.54 -9.07 -10.69
CA VAL A 256 -19.16 -7.68 -10.86
C VAL A 256 -20.24 -6.77 -10.30
N GLY A 257 -19.84 -5.58 -9.85
CA GLY A 257 -20.71 -4.51 -9.38
C GLY A 257 -20.35 -3.19 -10.07
N LEU A 258 -21.37 -2.44 -10.48
CA LEU A 258 -21.24 -1.06 -10.95
C LEU A 258 -21.83 -0.13 -9.88
N TRP A 259 -21.02 0.81 -9.40
CA TRP A 259 -21.38 1.67 -8.28
C TRP A 259 -21.84 3.03 -8.78
N SER A 260 -22.88 3.56 -8.12
CA SER A 260 -23.37 4.91 -8.32
C SER A 260 -23.78 5.50 -6.98
N GLN A 261 -23.65 6.81 -6.84
CA GLN A 261 -24.01 7.52 -5.62
C GLN A 261 -25.24 8.40 -5.85
N ASP A 262 -26.18 8.37 -4.93
CA ASP A 262 -27.35 9.23 -4.86
C ASP A 262 -27.49 9.78 -3.42
N GLY A 263 -26.95 10.97 -3.18
CA GLY A 263 -26.88 11.57 -1.85
C GLY A 263 -26.06 10.72 -0.87
N ASN A 264 -26.68 10.27 0.22
CA ASN A 264 -26.09 9.38 1.21
C ASN A 264 -26.23 7.89 0.85
N ARG A 265 -26.71 7.55 -0.36
CA ARG A 265 -26.89 6.16 -0.79
C ARG A 265 -25.89 5.77 -1.86
N TRP A 266 -25.32 4.59 -1.70
CA TRP A 266 -24.57 3.88 -2.73
C TRP A 266 -25.43 2.77 -3.30
N ILE A 267 -25.64 2.81 -4.61
CA ILE A 267 -26.41 1.81 -5.35
C ILE A 267 -25.42 1.03 -6.22
N VAL A 268 -25.39 -0.28 -6.01
CA VAL A 268 -24.52 -1.21 -6.71
C VAL A 268 -25.37 -2.16 -7.55
N GLN A 269 -25.25 -2.02 -8.86
CA GLN A 269 -25.82 -2.96 -9.83
C GLN A 269 -24.92 -4.17 -9.94
N THR A 270 -25.39 -5.34 -9.50
CA THR A 270 -24.57 -6.56 -9.49
C THR A 270 -24.99 -7.57 -10.55
N ARG A 271 -24.00 -8.29 -11.06
CA ARG A 271 -24.17 -9.47 -11.91
C ARG A 271 -23.21 -10.55 -11.45
N HIS A 272 -23.73 -11.70 -11.08
CA HIS A 272 -22.99 -12.83 -10.52
C HIS A 272 -23.17 -14.08 -11.40
N HIS A 273 -22.09 -14.83 -11.56
CA HIS A 273 -22.11 -16.21 -12.00
C HIS A 273 -22.11 -17.10 -10.76
N LEU A 274 -23.08 -17.99 -10.69
CA LEU A 274 -23.27 -18.93 -9.60
C LEU A 274 -22.47 -20.21 -9.86
N PRO A 275 -22.19 -21.03 -8.83
CA PRO A 275 -21.39 -22.25 -8.98
C PRO A 275 -21.99 -23.27 -9.96
N ASP A 276 -23.31 -23.24 -10.14
CA ASP A 276 -24.04 -24.09 -11.08
C ASP A 276 -24.13 -23.51 -12.50
N GLY A 277 -23.46 -22.39 -12.76
CA GLY A 277 -23.39 -21.72 -14.05
C GLY A 277 -24.51 -20.71 -14.32
N ARG A 278 -25.52 -20.60 -13.43
CA ARG A 278 -26.60 -19.63 -13.59
C ARG A 278 -26.14 -18.20 -13.33
N VAL A 279 -26.93 -17.24 -13.81
CA VAL A 279 -26.62 -15.82 -13.66
C VAL A 279 -27.59 -15.16 -12.69
N GLY A 280 -27.04 -14.61 -11.61
CA GLY A 280 -27.76 -13.76 -10.67
C GLY A 280 -27.58 -12.27 -10.98
N THR A 281 -28.59 -11.45 -10.69
CA THR A 281 -28.47 -9.98 -10.67
C THR A 281 -29.18 -9.39 -9.46
N ALA A 282 -28.71 -8.27 -8.94
CA ALA A 282 -29.37 -7.55 -7.86
C ALA A 282 -29.04 -6.05 -7.88
N MET A 283 -29.81 -5.28 -7.12
CA MET A 283 -29.51 -3.92 -6.72
C MET A 283 -29.18 -3.91 -5.23
N ASN A 284 -27.92 -3.75 -4.89
CA ASN A 284 -27.47 -3.63 -3.51
C ASN A 284 -27.42 -2.14 -3.14
N ILE A 285 -28.07 -1.76 -2.06
CA ILE A 285 -28.20 -0.37 -1.64
C ILE A 285 -27.59 -0.24 -0.25
N TYR A 286 -26.62 0.66 -0.12
CA TYR A 286 -26.03 1.06 1.15
C TYR A 286 -26.45 2.50 1.44
N GLU A 287 -27.23 2.70 2.49
CA GLU A 287 -27.60 4.03 2.98
C GLU A 287 -26.74 4.38 4.20
N LEU A 288 -25.96 5.45 4.08
CA LEU A 288 -25.14 5.96 5.18
C LEU A 288 -26.06 6.71 6.16
N VAL A 289 -26.27 6.12 7.34
CA VAL A 289 -27.11 6.70 8.40
C VAL A 289 -26.28 7.67 9.23
N ASP A 290 -25.11 7.22 9.67
CA ASP A 290 -24.08 8.00 10.36
C ASP A 290 -22.70 7.34 10.20
N ASP A 291 -21.67 7.87 10.87
CA ASP A 291 -20.28 7.42 10.75
C ASP A 291 -20.06 5.94 11.13
N ASN A 292 -20.97 5.38 11.94
CA ASN A 292 -20.87 4.03 12.50
C ASN A 292 -22.04 3.13 12.13
N THR A 293 -23.01 3.63 11.35
CA THR A 293 -24.23 2.90 11.02
C THR A 293 -24.53 3.01 9.53
N VAL A 294 -24.66 1.84 8.88
CA VAL A 294 -25.04 1.72 7.49
C VAL A 294 -26.23 0.78 7.37
N ARG A 295 -27.24 1.20 6.63
CA ARG A 295 -28.37 0.33 6.29
C ARG A 295 -28.09 -0.33 4.94
N PHE A 296 -28.15 -1.65 4.91
CA PHE A 296 -27.98 -2.44 3.70
C PHE A 296 -29.31 -3.10 3.31
N GLU A 297 -29.69 -3.01 2.04
CA GLU A 297 -30.78 -3.79 1.46
C GLU A 297 -30.39 -4.33 0.08
N SER A 298 -31.08 -5.38 -0.37
CA SER A 298 -30.88 -5.96 -1.70
C SER A 298 -32.21 -6.18 -2.40
N THR A 299 -32.43 -5.47 -3.50
CA THR A 299 -33.68 -5.46 -4.25
C THR A 299 -33.48 -5.92 -5.69
N ALA A 300 -34.59 -6.05 -6.45
CA ALA A 300 -34.58 -6.44 -7.87
C ALA A 300 -33.77 -7.72 -8.15
N ARG A 301 -33.73 -8.63 -7.17
CA ARG A 301 -32.96 -9.87 -7.22
C ARG A 301 -33.54 -10.82 -8.26
N GLN A 302 -32.70 -11.38 -9.11
CA GLN A 302 -33.08 -12.35 -10.13
C GLN A 302 -32.04 -13.47 -10.23
N VAL A 303 -32.49 -14.66 -10.63
CA VAL A 303 -31.63 -15.77 -11.10
C VAL A 303 -32.19 -16.27 -12.42
N ASP A 304 -31.39 -16.24 -13.48
CA ASP A 304 -31.80 -16.57 -14.87
C ASP A 304 -33.12 -15.90 -15.31
N GLY A 305 -33.35 -14.67 -14.82
CA GLY A 305 -34.55 -13.88 -15.12
C GLY A 305 -35.76 -14.18 -14.24
N GLU A 306 -35.70 -15.18 -13.35
CA GLU A 306 -36.73 -15.42 -12.34
C GLU A 306 -36.53 -14.48 -11.14
N LEU A 307 -37.60 -13.78 -10.74
CA LEU A 307 -37.56 -12.85 -9.61
C LEU A 307 -37.42 -13.59 -8.28
N MET A 308 -36.52 -13.07 -7.44
CA MET A 308 -36.28 -13.56 -6.09
C MET A 308 -36.76 -12.55 -5.05
N PRO A 309 -37.13 -13.00 -3.84
CA PRO A 309 -37.44 -12.10 -2.74
C PRO A 309 -36.30 -11.12 -2.48
N SER A 310 -36.67 -9.86 -2.26
CA SER A 310 -35.72 -8.85 -1.79
C SER A 310 -35.27 -9.19 -0.37
N ILE A 311 -34.08 -8.73 0.00
CA ILE A 311 -33.57 -8.78 1.36
C ILE A 311 -33.96 -7.45 2.00
N ASP A 312 -34.79 -7.52 3.03
CA ASP A 312 -35.20 -6.36 3.82
C ASP A 312 -33.97 -5.68 4.43
N ALA A 313 -34.12 -4.39 4.72
CA ALA A 313 -33.05 -3.59 5.27
C ALA A 313 -32.49 -4.16 6.59
N VAL A 314 -31.17 -4.33 6.63
CA VAL A 314 -30.41 -4.71 7.83
C VAL A 314 -29.45 -3.58 8.20
N GLU A 315 -29.26 -3.36 9.50
CA GLU A 315 -28.30 -2.38 10.00
C GLU A 315 -26.95 -3.04 10.24
N LEU A 316 -25.91 -2.40 9.71
CA LEU A 316 -24.51 -2.73 9.91
C LEU A 316 -23.90 -1.66 10.80
N VAL A 317 -23.27 -2.10 11.88
CA VAL A 317 -22.64 -1.26 12.89
C VAL A 317 -21.14 -1.49 12.87
N ARG A 318 -20.39 -0.38 12.86
CA ARG A 318 -18.94 -0.39 12.96
C ARG A 318 -18.51 -0.90 14.34
N GLN A 319 -17.53 -1.80 14.36
CA GLN A 319 -16.95 -2.40 15.58
C GLN A 319 -15.77 -1.58 16.11
#